data_AF-A0A352VLM7-F1
#
_entry.id   AF-A0A352VLM7-F1
#
_cell.length_a   1.000
_cell.length_b   1.000
_cell.length_c   1.000
_cell.angle_alpha   90.00
_cell.angle_beta   90.00
_cell.angle_gamma   90.00
#
_symmetry.space_group_name_H-M   'P 1'
#
loop_
_entity.id
_entity.type
_entity.pdbx_description
1 polymer ?
#
loop_
_entity_poly.entity_id
_entity_poly.type
_entity_poly.pdbx_seq_one_letter_code
_entity_poly.pdbx_strand_id
1 'polypeptide(L)' 'MDLHMPLLDGLDTARMIREREAAEGLRRVPIVAVTASEATTARDQAQESSMDGYLA' A
#
# COMPACT_ATOMS: atom_id res chain seq x y z
N MET A 1 -5.73 -0.10 3.05
CA MET A 1 -4.63 -0.41 3.97
C MET A 1 -4.26 0.88 4.66
N ASP A 2 -4.24 0.86 5.98
CA ASP A 2 -3.78 2.00 6.77
C ASP A 2 -2.26 2.16 6.58
N LEU A 3 -1.80 3.38 6.36
CA LEU A 3 -0.39 3.70 6.23
C LEU A 3 0.30 3.77 7.61
N HIS A 4 -0.42 4.16 8.66
CA HIS A 4 0.14 4.33 10.00
C HIS A 4 -0.22 3.14 10.91
N MET A 5 0.47 2.02 10.69
CA MET A 5 0.40 0.87 11.59
C MET A 5 1.59 0.85 12.56
N PRO A 6 1.38 0.55 13.86
CA PRO A 6 2.41 0.66 14.90
C PRO A 6 3.53 -0.39 14.83
N LEU A 7 3.36 -1.46 14.03
CA LEU A 7 4.28 -2.60 13.98
C LEU A 7 4.96 -2.76 12.61
N LEU A 8 4.26 -2.48 11.52
CA LEU A 8 4.73 -2.66 10.16
C LEU A 8 4.10 -1.58 9.30
N ASP A 9 4.89 -0.80 8.57
CA ASP A 9 4.35 0.24 7.68
C ASP A 9 3.38 -0.37 6.64
N GLY A 10 2.26 0.29 6.36
CA GLY A 10 1.36 -0.10 5.30
C GLY A 10 2.07 -0.17 3.94
N LEU A 11 3.10 0.64 3.73
CA LEU A 11 3.94 0.61 2.52
C LEU A 11 4.74 -0.69 2.41
N ASP A 12 5.44 -1.07 3.48
CA ASP A 12 6.20 -2.33 3.53
C ASP A 12 5.28 -3.54 3.42
N THR A 13 4.11 -3.47 4.04
CA THR A 13 3.07 -4.50 3.92
C THR A 13 2.64 -4.68 2.46
N ALA A 14 2.42 -3.59 1.72
CA ALA A 14 2.06 -3.67 0.30
C ALA A 14 3.18 -4.30 -0.54
N ARG A 15 4.44 -3.93 -0.28
CA ARG A 15 5.59 -4.51 -0.97
C ARG A 15 5.68 -6.02 -0.73
N MET A 16 5.55 -6.46 0.52
CA MET A 16 5.56 -7.89 0.87
C MET A 16 4.43 -8.66 0.16
N ILE A 17 3.24 -8.07 0.07
CA ILE A 17 2.13 -8.69 -0.68
C ILE A 17 2.50 -8.85 -2.16
N ARG A 18 3.09 -7.83 -2.81
CA ARG A 18 3.52 -7.91 -4.21
C ARG A 18 4.60 -8.96 -4.45
N GLU A 19 5.58 -9.03 -3.56
CA GLU A 19 6.66 -10.03 -3.64
C GLU A 19 6.09 -11.45 -3.51
N ARG A 20 5.15 -11.65 -2.59
CA ARG A 20 4.46 -12.92 -2.43
C ARG A 20 3.60 -13.27 -3.64
N GLU A 21 2.86 -12.32 -4.19
CA GLU A 21 2.07 -12.51 -5.41
C GLU A 21 2.95 -12.96 -6.58
N ALA A 22 4.10 -12.33 -6.76
CA ALA A 22 5.06 -12.69 -7.80
C ALA A 22 5.70 -14.07 -7.56
N ALA A 23 6.07 -14.39 -6.31
CA ALA A 23 6.69 -15.66 -5.95
C ALA A 23 5.74 -16.85 -6.06
N GLU A 24 4.47 -16.67 -5.69
CA GLU A 24 3.45 -17.73 -5.70
C GLU A 24 2.64 -17.74 -7.01
N GLY A 25 2.90 -16.82 -7.94
CA GLY A 25 2.14 -16.69 -9.20
C GLY A 25 0.67 -16.33 -8.99
N LEU A 26 0.35 -15.64 -7.89
CA LEU A 26 -1.01 -15.26 -7.55
C LEU A 26 -1.49 -14.10 -8.42
N ARG A 27 -2.81 -14.01 -8.57
CA ARG A 27 -3.42 -12.82 -9.18
C ARG A 27 -3.21 -11.62 -8.27
N ARG A 28 -2.78 -10.52 -8.89
CA ARG A 28 -2.62 -9.21 -8.25
C ARG A 28 -3.93 -8.79 -7.58
N VAL A 29 -3.89 -8.60 -6.27
CA VAL A 29 -5.03 -8.09 -5.49
C VAL A 29 -4.94 -6.57 -5.43
N PRO A 30 -6.04 -5.83 -5.66
CA PRO A 30 -6.02 -4.37 -5.53
C PRO A 30 -5.71 -3.93 -4.10
N ILE A 31 -4.68 -3.12 -3.92
CA ILE A 31 -4.31 -2.53 -2.62
C ILE A 31 -4.59 -1.03 -2.68
N VAL A 32 -5.51 -0.55 -1.84
CA VAL A 32 -5.88 0.87 -1.75
C VAL A 32 -5.34 1.44 -0.43
N ALA A 33 -4.50 2.48 -0.49
CA ALA A 33 -4.09 3.25 0.69
C ALA A 33 -5.30 3.97 1.28
N VAL A 34 -5.47 3.91 2.60
CA VAL A 34 -6.46 4.72 3.32
C VAL A 34 -5.69 5.48 4.37
N THR A 35 -5.77 6.81 4.35
CA THR A 35 -5.10 7.66 5.33
C THR A 35 -6.01 8.77 5.77
N ALA A 36 -5.86 9.18 7.04
CA ALA A 36 -6.57 10.32 7.62
C ALA A 36 -5.78 11.64 7.53
N SER A 37 -4.61 11.64 6.86
CA SER A 37 -3.70 12.78 6.75
C SER A 37 -3.80 13.48 5.39
N GLU A 38 -3.25 14.69 5.26
CA GLU A 38 -3.38 15.56 4.08
C GLU A 38 -3.14 14.80 2.75
N ALA A 39 -4.05 15.02 1.80
CA ALA A 39 -4.16 14.26 0.54
C ALA A 39 -2.88 14.26 -0.32
N THR A 40 -1.97 15.22 -0.12
CA THR A 40 -0.71 15.35 -0.86
C THR A 40 0.29 14.28 -0.43
N THR A 41 0.49 14.09 0.88
CA THR A 41 1.42 13.09 1.43
C THR A 41 0.93 11.67 1.14
N ALA A 42 -0.38 11.47 1.20
CA ALA A 42 -1.05 10.21 0.85
C ALA A 42 -0.74 9.74 -0.58
N ARG A 43 -0.71 10.69 -1.52
CA ARG A 43 -0.55 10.44 -2.95
C ARG A 43 0.88 10.04 -3.30
N ASP A 44 1.86 10.76 -2.75
CA ASP A 44 3.28 10.47 -2.98
C ASP A 44 3.65 9.10 -2.40
N GLN A 45 3.15 8.77 -1.20
CA GLN A 45 3.37 7.48 -0.56
C GLN A 45 2.67 6.31 -1.27
N ALA A 46 1.43 6.51 -1.75
CA ALA A 46 0.72 5.50 -2.54
C ALA A 46 1.44 5.21 -3.87
N GLN A 47 2.04 6.24 -4.49
CA GLN A 47 2.77 6.09 -5.75
C GLN A 47 4.10 5.36 -5.56
N GLU A 48 4.79 5.54 -4.43
CA GLU A 48 6.04 4.82 -4.10
C GLU A 48 5.84 3.33 -3.75
N SER A 49 4.65 2.94 -3.30
CA SER A 49 4.41 1.60 -2.71
C SER A 49 3.75 0.58 -3.63
N SER A 50 3.63 0.87 -4.93
CA SER A 50 2.91 0.00 -5.88
C SER A 50 1.45 -0.28 -5.50
N MET A 51 0.84 0.64 -4.75
CA MET A 51 -0.58 0.62 -4.43
C MET A 51 -1.40 1.10 -5.63
N ASP A 52 -2.58 0.53 -5.81
CA ASP A 52 -3.41 0.76 -7.00
C ASP A 52 -4.35 1.98 -6.85
N GLY A 53 -4.44 2.55 -5.64
CA GLY A 53 -5.23 3.75 -5.38
C GLY A 53 -5.06 4.27 -3.97
N TYR A 54 -5.66 5.44 -3.68
CA TYR A 54 -5.72 6.03 -2.35
C TYR A 54 -7.12 6.60 -2.07
N LEU A 55 -7.52 6.60 -0.80
CA LEU A 55 -8.71 7.25 -0.25
C LEU A 55 -8.28 8.22 0.86
N ALA A 56 -8.83 9.43 0.80
CA ALA A 56 -8.68 10.51 1.79
C ALA A 56 -10.06 10.95 2.28
#